data_AF-A0A5E4N2D5-F1
#
_entry.id   AF-A0A5E4N2D5-F1
#
_cell.length_a   1.000
_cell.length_b   1.000
_cell.length_c   1.000
_cell.angle_alpha   90.00
_cell.angle_beta   90.00
_cell.angle_gamma   90.00
#
_symmetry.space_group_name_H-M   'P 1'
#
loop_
_entity.id
_entity.type
_entity.pdbx_description
1 polymer ?
#
loop_
_entity_poly.entity_id
_entity_poly.type
_entity_poly.pdbx_seq_one_letter_code
_entity_poly.pdbx_strand_id
1 'polypeptide(L)'
;MTVMSQEEMMVGIKTVAQGLEALKNELIASNNPGQSTMQPEEKQSMLQKTLDMTELGLGEAQVMLALASHLQNVEAEKQKLRTQVRRLCQENAWLRDELANTQQKLQASEQAVALLDEQNKHLEFMASISKFDADKTEDQTENKQEKSKSDDPVVDLFPDDENEERNTLSPTPPSQFAQQVNAGAGYEIPARLRTLHNLVIQYASQGRYEVAVPLCKQALEDLEKTSGHDHPDVATMLNILALVYRDQNKYKDAANLLNDALAIREKTLGENHPAVAATLNNLAVLYGKRGKYKDAEPLCKRALEIREAVLGKGHPDVAKQLNNLALLCQNQGKYEEVERYYQRALEIYEKKLGPDDPNVAKTKNNLASCYLKQGKYKEAEILYKQVLTRAHEREFGTIDGDNKPIWQVAEEREENKNKIPGTAPYTEYGGWHKAAKVDSPTVTTTLKNLGALYRRQGKYEAAETLEDCALRSRKEAFDIVKQAKVAQILSGSTSSVNSNDRRNRSSRLIGSRESLEYDTISTGTKLDESGAELSKQGGLKTKLFSALGLNNSSSA
;
A
#
# COMPACT_ATOMS: atom_id res chain seq x y z
N MET A 1 16.77 -16.60 53.45
CA MET A 1 15.46 -16.37 52.82
C MET A 1 15.65 -16.52 51.33
N THR A 2 15.30 -17.67 50.79
CA THR A 2 15.28 -17.94 49.35
C THR A 2 14.27 -16.98 48.71
N VAL A 3 14.75 -16.14 47.78
CA VAL A 3 13.90 -15.25 47.00
C VAL A 3 12.98 -16.15 46.19
N MET A 4 11.69 -16.22 46.55
CA MET A 4 10.71 -16.98 45.79
C MET A 4 10.72 -16.49 44.35
N SER A 5 10.71 -17.42 43.41
CA SER A 5 10.62 -17.06 41.99
C SER A 5 9.26 -16.38 41.72
N GLN A 6 9.20 -15.52 40.70
CA GLN A 6 7.95 -14.86 40.31
C GLN A 6 6.87 -15.88 39.95
N GLU A 7 7.25 -17.04 39.42
CA GLU A 7 6.35 -18.16 39.14
C GLU A 7 5.83 -18.81 40.42
N GLU A 8 6.68 -19.02 41.43
CA GLU A 8 6.25 -19.53 42.74
C GLU A 8 5.29 -18.57 43.45
N MET A 9 5.53 -17.26 43.37
CA MET A 9 4.61 -16.25 43.91
C MET A 9 3.26 -16.28 43.16
N MET A 10 3.26 -16.44 41.84
CA MET A 10 2.04 -16.53 41.04
C MET A 10 1.22 -17.80 41.34
N VAL A 11 1.88 -18.93 41.53
CA VAL A 11 1.23 -20.18 41.95
C VAL A 11 0.64 -20.03 43.35
N GLY A 12 1.38 -19.38 44.26
CA GLY A 12 0.89 -19.05 45.61
C GLY A 12 -0.37 -18.17 45.58
N ILE A 13 -0.34 -17.06 44.82
CA ILE A 13 -1.48 -16.13 44.71
C ILE A 13 -2.70 -16.82 44.08
N LYS A 14 -2.52 -17.68 43.07
CA LYS A 14 -3.62 -18.47 42.49
C LYS A 14 -4.23 -19.44 43.50
N THR A 15 -3.40 -20.10 44.30
CA THR A 15 -3.86 -21.04 45.32
C THR A 15 -4.65 -20.32 46.41
N VAL A 16 -4.18 -19.13 46.83
CA VAL A 16 -4.89 -18.27 47.79
C VAL A 16 -6.22 -17.77 47.22
N ALA A 17 -6.24 -17.33 45.96
CA ALA A 17 -7.47 -16.90 45.29
C ALA A 17 -8.52 -18.03 45.22
N GLN A 18 -8.11 -19.24 44.84
CA GLN A 18 -8.99 -20.42 44.81
C GLN A 18 -9.51 -20.80 46.21
N GLY A 19 -8.66 -20.70 47.24
CA GLY A 19 -9.07 -20.91 48.63
C GLY A 19 -10.09 -19.88 49.11
N LEU A 20 -9.91 -18.61 48.75
CA LEU A 20 -10.85 -17.52 49.06
C LEU A 20 -12.17 -17.67 48.30
N GLU A 21 -12.16 -18.14 47.05
CA GLU A 21 -13.37 -18.46 46.29
C GLU A 21 -14.17 -19.61 46.93
N ALA A 22 -13.48 -20.67 47.35
CA ALA A 22 -14.12 -21.79 48.06
C ALA A 22 -14.75 -21.33 49.37
N LEU A 23 -14.02 -20.54 50.16
CA LEU A 23 -14.49 -20.00 51.44
C LEU A 23 -15.66 -19.02 51.27
N LYS A 24 -15.65 -18.21 50.21
CA LYS A 24 -16.78 -17.37 49.82
C LYS A 24 -18.02 -18.20 49.50
N ASN A 25 -17.88 -19.28 48.73
CA ASN A 25 -19.00 -20.15 48.38
C ASN A 25 -19.60 -20.86 49.61
N GLU A 26 -18.76 -21.29 50.56
CA GLU A 26 -19.20 -21.88 51.83
C GLU A 26 -19.91 -20.88 52.74
N LEU A 27 -19.42 -19.63 52.81
CA LEU A 27 -20.05 -18.54 53.56
C LEU A 27 -21.43 -18.17 52.97
N ILE A 28 -21.54 -18.09 51.65
CA ILE A 28 -22.82 -17.85 50.95
C ILE A 28 -23.80 -19.00 51.21
N ALA A 29 -23.35 -20.25 51.14
CA ALA A 29 -24.16 -21.42 51.46
C ALA A 29 -24.63 -21.43 52.92
N SER A 30 -23.80 -20.95 53.85
CA SER A 30 -24.11 -20.83 55.28
C SER A 30 -25.05 -19.66 55.63
N ASN A 31 -25.17 -18.68 54.73
CA ASN A 31 -26.03 -17.50 54.87
C ASN A 31 -27.42 -17.70 54.22
N ASN A 32 -27.74 -18.92 53.74
CA ASN A 32 -29.03 -19.21 53.11
C ASN A 32 -30.18 -19.22 54.13
N PRO A 33 -31.27 -18.47 53.91
CA PRO A 33 -32.35 -18.27 54.89
C PRO A 33 -33.26 -19.50 55.13
N GLY A 34 -33.00 -20.63 54.46
CA GLY A 34 -33.85 -21.83 54.48
C GLY A 34 -33.63 -22.81 55.63
N GLN A 35 -32.62 -22.63 56.50
CA GLN A 35 -32.24 -23.66 57.48
C GLN A 35 -31.98 -23.19 58.92
N SER A 36 -32.33 -21.97 59.33
CA SER A 36 -32.15 -21.60 60.75
C SER A 36 -33.16 -20.57 61.25
N THR A 37 -34.27 -21.06 61.80
CA THR A 37 -35.03 -20.33 62.82
C THR A 37 -34.11 -20.14 64.04
N MET A 38 -33.75 -18.88 64.34
CA MET A 38 -32.87 -18.41 65.43
C MET A 38 -31.35 -18.55 65.19
N GLN A 39 -30.77 -17.75 64.27
CA GLN A 39 -29.36 -17.32 64.41
C GLN A 39 -29.32 -15.94 65.07
N PRO A 40 -28.45 -15.68 66.06
CA PRO A 40 -28.35 -14.37 66.69
C PRO A 40 -27.88 -13.33 65.66
N GLU A 41 -28.48 -12.13 65.64
CA GLU A 41 -28.16 -11.04 64.70
C GLU A 41 -26.65 -10.72 64.65
N GLU A 42 -25.95 -10.89 65.77
CA GLU A 42 -24.50 -10.76 65.88
C GLU A 42 -23.73 -11.76 64.99
N LYS A 43 -24.21 -13.01 64.87
CA LYS A 43 -23.60 -14.03 64.01
C LYS A 43 -23.78 -13.69 62.53
N GLN A 44 -24.92 -13.13 62.15
CA GLN A 44 -25.18 -12.68 60.78
C GLN A 44 -24.32 -11.45 60.42
N SER A 45 -24.15 -10.50 61.36
CA SER A 45 -23.24 -9.38 61.20
C SER A 45 -21.78 -9.82 61.06
N MET A 46 -21.35 -10.83 61.83
CA MET A 46 -20.02 -11.41 61.73
C MET A 46 -19.80 -12.13 60.39
N LEU A 47 -20.78 -12.91 59.92
CA LEU A 47 -20.73 -13.57 58.61
C LEU A 47 -20.61 -12.57 57.46
N GLN A 48 -21.39 -11.48 57.50
CA GLN A 48 -21.32 -10.43 56.49
C GLN A 48 -19.94 -9.75 56.48
N LYS A 49 -19.40 -9.40 57.65
CA LYS A 49 -18.05 -8.84 57.76
C LYS A 49 -16.97 -9.78 57.23
N THR A 50 -17.09 -11.08 57.50
CA THR A 50 -16.13 -12.07 56.95
C THR A 50 -16.27 -12.19 55.43
N LEU A 51 -17.48 -12.10 54.89
CA LEU A 51 -17.73 -12.14 53.45
C LEU A 51 -17.12 -10.91 52.77
N ASP A 52 -17.37 -9.70 53.29
CA ASP A 52 -16.80 -8.45 52.76
C ASP A 52 -15.26 -8.49 52.76
N MET A 53 -14.63 -9.01 53.83
CA MET A 53 -13.17 -9.17 53.92
C MET A 53 -12.64 -10.20 52.90
N THR A 54 -13.38 -11.28 52.64
CA THR A 54 -12.99 -12.29 51.63
C THR A 54 -13.14 -11.77 50.21
N GLU A 55 -14.14 -10.94 49.93
CA GLU A 55 -14.30 -10.28 48.63
C GLU A 55 -13.20 -9.26 48.37
N LEU A 56 -12.79 -8.51 49.40
CA LEU A 56 -11.66 -7.58 49.30
C LEU A 56 -10.35 -8.32 49.01
N GLY A 57 -10.05 -9.39 49.76
CA GLY A 57 -8.86 -10.22 49.53
C GLY A 57 -8.84 -10.90 48.16
N LEU A 58 -10.00 -11.30 47.64
CA LEU A 58 -10.14 -11.85 46.29
C LEU A 58 -9.90 -10.77 45.22
N GLY A 59 -10.42 -9.56 45.42
CA GLY A 59 -10.15 -8.42 44.55
C GLY A 59 -8.66 -8.05 44.48
N GLU A 60 -7.98 -8.04 45.63
CA GLU A 60 -6.53 -7.80 45.70
C GLU A 60 -5.74 -8.90 44.98
N ALA A 61 -6.08 -10.18 45.19
CA ALA A 61 -5.43 -11.30 44.50
C ALA A 61 -5.65 -11.24 42.97
N GLN A 62 -6.86 -10.87 42.51
CA GLN A 62 -7.17 -10.71 41.09
C GLN A 62 -6.31 -9.60 40.44
N VAL A 63 -6.15 -8.46 41.14
CA VAL A 63 -5.34 -7.33 40.66
C VAL A 63 -3.86 -7.72 40.61
N MET A 64 -3.36 -8.45 41.62
CA MET A 64 -1.97 -8.95 41.63
C MET A 64 -1.70 -9.90 40.46
N LEU A 65 -2.63 -10.80 40.14
CA LEU A 65 -2.52 -11.70 38.99
C LEU A 65 -2.53 -10.95 37.65
N ALA A 66 -3.40 -9.95 37.51
CA ALA A 66 -3.48 -9.12 36.31
C ALA A 66 -2.20 -8.29 36.11
N LEU A 67 -1.68 -7.69 37.19
CA LEU A 67 -0.44 -6.92 37.17
C LEU A 67 0.76 -7.80 36.77
N ALA A 68 0.86 -9.00 37.35
CA ALA A 68 1.94 -9.92 37.02
C ALA A 68 1.89 -10.41 35.57
N SER A 69 0.69 -10.68 35.04
CA SER A 69 0.52 -11.01 33.62
C SER A 69 0.94 -9.85 32.70
N HIS A 70 0.57 -8.62 33.05
CA HIS A 70 0.98 -7.43 32.30
C HIS A 70 2.50 -7.24 32.34
N LEU A 71 3.13 -7.41 33.52
CA LEU A 71 4.58 -7.33 33.68
C LEU A 71 5.30 -8.37 32.82
N GLN A 72 4.83 -9.62 32.82
CA GLN A 72 5.41 -10.69 32.00
C GLN A 72 5.32 -10.39 30.50
N ASN A 73 4.21 -9.81 30.04
CA ASN A 73 4.05 -9.38 28.64
C ASN A 73 5.04 -8.26 28.28
N VAL A 74 5.18 -7.25 29.16
CA VAL A 74 6.13 -6.14 28.96
C VAL A 74 7.57 -6.63 28.95
N GLU A 75 7.93 -7.58 29.82
CA GLU A 75 9.26 -8.19 29.85
C GLU A 75 9.55 -8.99 28.58
N ALA A 76 8.56 -9.75 28.07
CA ALA A 76 8.68 -10.47 26.81
C ALA A 76 8.87 -9.51 25.62
N GLU A 77 8.13 -8.41 25.57
CA GLU A 77 8.30 -7.36 24.54
C GLU A 77 9.67 -6.70 24.62
N LYS A 78 10.13 -6.35 25.84
CA LYS A 78 11.46 -5.82 26.08
C LYS A 78 12.56 -6.76 25.60
N GLN A 79 12.42 -8.07 25.82
CA GLN A 79 13.39 -9.07 25.37
C GLN A 79 13.40 -9.23 23.84
N LYS A 80 12.23 -9.15 23.18
CA LYS A 80 12.12 -9.13 21.72
C LYS A 80 12.83 -7.91 21.14
N LEU A 81 12.56 -6.71 21.68
CA LEU A 81 13.20 -5.47 21.23
C LEU A 81 14.72 -5.50 21.42
N ARG A 82 15.22 -6.00 22.56
CA ARG A 82 16.67 -6.18 22.78
C ARG A 82 17.32 -7.09 21.76
N THR A 83 16.63 -8.16 21.34
CA THR A 83 17.14 -9.08 20.32
C THR A 83 17.12 -8.45 18.94
N GLN A 84 16.07 -7.69 18.61
CA GLN A 84 16.00 -6.91 17.37
C GLN A 84 17.10 -5.85 17.28
N VAL A 85 17.36 -5.11 18.37
CA VAL A 85 18.45 -4.12 18.43
C VAL A 85 19.81 -4.78 18.19
N ARG A 86 20.10 -5.90 18.85
CA ARG A 86 21.35 -6.64 18.61
C ARG A 86 21.51 -7.08 17.16
N ARG A 87 20.44 -7.58 16.55
CA ARG A 87 20.42 -7.96 15.13
C ARG A 87 20.69 -6.77 14.21
N LEU A 88 20.03 -5.63 14.46
CA LEU A 88 20.24 -4.41 13.66
C LEU A 88 21.67 -3.87 13.82
N CYS A 89 22.27 -3.97 15.01
CA CYS A 89 23.68 -3.61 15.20
C CYS A 89 24.62 -4.52 14.39
N GLN A 90 24.36 -5.83 14.34
CA GLN A 90 25.14 -6.77 13.53
C GLN A 90 24.98 -6.52 12.03
N GLU A 91 23.74 -6.30 11.56
CA GLU A 91 23.46 -5.97 10.16
C GLU A 91 24.15 -4.64 9.76
N ASN A 92 24.13 -3.63 10.63
CA ASN A 92 24.86 -2.37 10.38
C ASN A 92 26.39 -2.54 10.37
N ALA A 93 26.95 -3.39 11.23
CA ALA A 93 28.38 -3.69 11.20
C ALA A 93 28.77 -4.38 9.88
N TRP A 94 28.00 -5.40 9.49
CA TRP A 94 28.22 -6.11 8.22
C TRP A 94 28.11 -5.19 6.99
N LEU A 95 27.10 -4.30 6.95
CA LEU A 95 26.96 -3.33 5.86
C LEU A 95 28.12 -2.35 5.78
N ARG A 96 28.72 -1.96 6.92
CA ARG A 96 29.92 -1.11 6.94
C ARG A 96 31.13 -1.84 6.39
N ASP A 97 31.30 -3.11 6.72
CA ASP A 97 32.39 -3.94 6.20
C ASP A 97 32.23 -4.17 4.69
N GLU A 98 31.00 -4.43 4.21
CA GLU A 98 30.73 -4.59 2.79
C GLU A 98 30.93 -3.28 2.00
N LEU A 99 30.54 -2.14 2.59
CA LEU A 99 30.84 -0.83 2.02
C LEU A 99 32.34 -0.58 1.93
N ALA A 100 33.11 -0.91 2.97
CA ALA A 100 34.57 -0.77 2.96
C ALA A 100 35.22 -1.67 1.88
N ASN A 101 34.74 -2.91 1.73
CA ASN A 101 35.22 -3.84 0.70
C ASN A 101 34.92 -3.33 -0.73
N THR A 102 33.71 -2.82 -0.97
CA THR A 102 33.33 -2.25 -2.27
C THR A 102 34.13 -0.98 -2.59
N GLN A 103 34.40 -0.12 -1.60
CA GLN A 103 35.28 1.03 -1.74
C GLN A 103 36.71 0.63 -2.09
N GLN A 104 37.25 -0.41 -1.44
CA GLN A 104 38.59 -0.92 -1.74
C GLN A 104 38.68 -1.46 -3.17
N LYS A 105 37.65 -2.17 -3.65
CA LYS A 105 37.58 -2.64 -5.04
C LYS A 105 37.50 -1.49 -6.04
N LEU A 106 36.74 -0.45 -5.72
CA LEU A 106 36.65 0.75 -6.55
C LEU A 106 38.03 1.43 -6.67
N GLN A 107 38.72 1.66 -5.54
CA GLN A 107 40.06 2.24 -5.53
C GLN A 107 41.06 1.40 -6.34
N ALA A 108 41.01 0.06 -6.22
CA ALA A 108 41.86 -0.82 -7.01
C ALA A 108 41.56 -0.71 -8.52
N SER A 109 40.28 -0.59 -8.90
CA SER A 109 39.89 -0.39 -10.31
C SER A 109 40.32 0.98 -10.84
N GLU A 110 40.23 2.04 -10.03
CA GLU A 110 40.69 3.38 -10.39
C GLU A 110 42.21 3.40 -10.60
N GLN A 111 42.97 2.73 -9.73
CA GLN A 111 44.42 2.56 -9.90
C GLN A 111 44.75 1.78 -11.18
N ALA A 112 43.99 0.74 -11.51
CA ALA A 112 44.18 -0.02 -12.74
C ALA A 112 43.89 0.83 -14.00
N VAL A 113 42.84 1.65 -13.98
CA VAL A 113 42.52 2.58 -15.07
C VAL A 113 43.62 3.62 -15.24
N ALA A 114 44.11 4.21 -14.14
CA ALA A 114 45.20 5.18 -14.20
C ALA A 114 46.48 4.57 -14.83
N LEU A 115 46.79 3.31 -14.51
CA LEU A 115 47.93 2.59 -15.08
C LEU A 115 47.73 2.30 -16.58
N LEU A 116 46.52 1.93 -17.00
CA LEU A 116 46.19 1.75 -18.42
C LEU A 116 46.26 3.07 -19.19
N ASP A 117 45.82 4.18 -18.60
CA ASP A 117 45.93 5.51 -19.20
C ASP A 117 47.39 5.94 -19.38
N GLU A 118 48.26 5.62 -18.42
CA GLU A 118 49.70 5.86 -18.55
C GLU A 118 50.31 4.98 -19.66
N GLN A 119 49.95 3.70 -19.74
CA GLN A 119 50.38 2.81 -20.81
C GLN A 119 49.90 3.27 -22.19
N ASN A 120 48.65 3.74 -22.30
CA ASN A 120 48.11 4.31 -23.53
C ASN A 120 48.89 5.54 -23.96
N LYS A 121 49.17 6.47 -23.04
CA LYS A 121 50.01 7.65 -23.34
C LYS A 121 51.41 7.25 -23.78
N HIS A 122 52.01 6.24 -23.16
CA HIS A 122 53.32 5.72 -23.58
C HIS A 122 53.25 5.12 -25.00
N LEU A 123 52.21 4.36 -25.32
CA LEU A 123 52.01 3.80 -26.67
C LEU A 123 51.77 4.89 -27.71
N GLU A 124 50.98 5.92 -27.40
CA GLU A 124 50.78 7.08 -28.26
C GLU A 124 52.08 7.85 -28.50
N PHE A 125 52.91 7.98 -27.46
CA PHE A 125 54.24 8.58 -27.57
C PHE A 125 55.16 7.73 -28.47
N MET A 126 55.21 6.42 -28.29
CA MET A 126 55.98 5.51 -29.15
C MET A 126 55.49 5.52 -30.59
N ALA A 127 54.18 5.57 -30.82
CA ALA A 127 53.60 5.70 -32.16
C ALA A 127 53.97 7.05 -32.79
N SER A 128 54.06 8.12 -32.00
CA SER A 128 54.49 9.44 -32.48
C SER A 128 55.97 9.42 -32.87
N ILE A 129 56.85 8.79 -32.09
CA ILE A 129 58.26 8.58 -32.47
C ILE A 129 58.36 7.77 -33.77
N SER A 130 57.62 6.68 -33.88
CA SER A 130 57.62 5.84 -35.09
C SER A 130 57.16 6.61 -36.33
N LYS A 131 56.23 7.56 -36.20
CA LYS A 131 55.82 8.43 -37.29
C LYS A 131 56.92 9.44 -37.67
N PHE A 132 57.59 10.05 -36.69
CA PHE A 132 58.72 10.94 -36.95
C PHE A 132 59.91 10.22 -37.61
N ASP A 133 60.16 8.96 -37.26
CA ASP A 133 61.19 8.17 -37.91
C ASP A 133 60.78 7.74 -39.32
N ALA A 134 59.49 7.51 -39.59
CA ALA A 134 58.95 7.26 -40.93
C ALA A 134 59.05 8.51 -41.83
N ASP A 135 58.71 9.69 -41.32
CA ASP A 135 58.84 10.97 -42.05
C ASP A 135 60.31 11.29 -42.38
N LYS A 136 61.26 10.96 -41.50
CA LYS A 136 62.70 11.07 -41.79
C LYS A 136 63.19 10.12 -42.88
N THR A 137 62.54 8.95 -43.05
CA THR A 137 62.86 8.04 -44.16
C THR A 137 62.23 8.46 -45.48
N GLU A 138 61.12 9.21 -45.47
CA GLU A 138 60.57 9.81 -46.69
C GLU A 138 61.44 10.96 -47.20
N ASP A 139 62.04 11.77 -46.30
CA ASP A 139 62.99 12.84 -46.66
C ASP A 139 64.33 12.35 -47.26
N GLN A 140 64.62 11.03 -47.22
CA GLN A 140 65.80 10.45 -47.90
C GLN A 140 65.47 9.73 -49.22
N THR A 141 64.22 9.76 -49.68
CA THR A 141 63.82 9.09 -50.93
C THR A 141 63.13 9.99 -51.97
N GLU A 142 63.40 11.30 -51.96
CA GLU A 142 63.15 12.15 -53.13
C GLU A 142 64.36 12.18 -54.08
N ASN A 143 64.69 11.04 -54.71
CA ASN A 143 65.38 11.03 -56.00
C ASN A 143 65.39 9.65 -56.65
N LYS A 144 64.33 9.36 -57.44
CA LYS A 144 64.42 8.74 -58.78
C LYS A 144 63.02 8.58 -59.36
N GLN A 145 62.74 9.32 -60.43
CA GLN A 145 61.74 8.93 -61.41
C GLN A 145 62.16 7.59 -62.02
N GLU A 146 61.25 6.60 -62.10
CA GLU A 146 61.15 5.77 -63.30
C GLU A 146 59.83 4.99 -63.41
N LYS A 147 59.46 4.80 -64.67
CA LYS A 147 58.24 4.27 -65.27
C LYS A 147 57.98 2.76 -65.02
N SER A 148 56.70 2.42 -65.13
CA SER A 148 56.07 1.35 -65.96
C SER A 148 55.56 0.05 -65.32
N LYS A 149 54.29 -0.27 -65.69
CA LYS A 149 53.69 -1.57 -66.13
C LYS A 149 53.85 -2.80 -65.20
N SER A 150 52.92 -3.73 -65.01
CA SER A 150 51.65 -4.11 -65.64
C SER A 150 51.12 -5.37 -64.91
N ASP A 151 49.81 -5.64 -65.06
CA ASP A 151 49.14 -6.96 -65.09
C ASP A 151 48.95 -7.82 -63.83
N ASP A 152 47.71 -7.77 -63.31
CA ASP A 152 46.68 -8.85 -63.31
C ASP A 152 46.81 -10.10 -62.37
N PRO A 153 45.71 -10.88 -62.16
CA PRO A 153 45.23 -11.29 -60.84
C PRO A 153 45.27 -12.82 -60.62
N VAL A 154 45.17 -13.28 -59.37
CA VAL A 154 44.95 -14.72 -59.09
C VAL A 154 43.83 -14.89 -58.08
N VAL A 155 42.77 -15.53 -58.58
CA VAL A 155 41.63 -16.12 -57.91
C VAL A 155 42.04 -17.49 -57.33
N ASP A 156 41.68 -17.76 -56.08
CA ASP A 156 41.47 -19.13 -55.54
C ASP A 156 40.44 -18.98 -54.39
N LEU A 157 39.12 -19.13 -54.63
CA LEU A 157 38.37 -20.39 -54.71
C LEU A 157 38.71 -21.35 -53.56
N PHE A 158 37.99 -21.26 -52.44
CA PHE A 158 37.19 -22.35 -51.85
C PHE A 158 36.30 -21.79 -50.72
N PRO A 159 34.97 -21.80 -50.87
CA PRO A 159 34.01 -21.75 -49.76
C PRO A 159 33.76 -23.17 -49.24
N ASP A 160 33.62 -23.37 -47.93
CA ASP A 160 32.57 -24.22 -47.35
C ASP A 160 32.57 -24.20 -45.82
N ASP A 161 31.34 -24.40 -45.33
CA ASP A 161 30.82 -24.43 -43.97
C ASP A 161 31.57 -25.36 -43.00
N GLU A 162 31.55 -25.00 -41.70
CA GLU A 162 31.12 -25.93 -40.65
C GLU A 162 30.75 -25.18 -39.36
N ASN A 163 29.47 -25.27 -39.00
CA ASN A 163 28.95 -25.05 -37.65
C ASN A 163 29.51 -26.14 -36.72
N GLU A 164 30.05 -25.78 -35.56
CA GLU A 164 29.83 -26.55 -34.34
C GLU A 164 30.11 -25.72 -33.05
N GLU A 165 29.03 -25.56 -32.30
CA GLU A 165 28.89 -25.42 -30.84
C GLU A 165 30.11 -25.04 -29.97
N ARG A 166 30.05 -23.84 -29.36
CA ARG A 166 30.51 -23.64 -27.98
C ARG A 166 29.50 -22.87 -27.14
N ASN A 167 28.70 -23.66 -26.44
CA ASN A 167 28.13 -23.34 -25.13
C ASN A 167 29.26 -22.97 -24.15
N THR A 168 29.27 -21.73 -23.62
CA THR A 168 29.75 -21.45 -22.25
C THR A 168 29.10 -20.18 -21.69
N LEU A 169 28.05 -20.40 -20.89
CA LEU A 169 27.68 -19.73 -19.64
C LEU A 169 28.14 -18.27 -19.41
N SER A 170 27.20 -17.34 -19.56
CA SER A 170 27.23 -16.01 -18.95
C SER A 170 26.74 -16.07 -17.49
N PRO A 171 27.44 -15.46 -16.51
CA PRO A 171 26.95 -15.38 -15.13
C PRO A 171 25.98 -14.20 -14.98
N THR A 172 24.71 -14.55 -14.77
CA THR A 172 23.60 -13.67 -14.40
C THR A 172 23.86 -13.00 -13.04
N PRO A 173 23.76 -11.66 -12.90
CA PRO A 173 23.71 -11.01 -11.59
C PRO A 173 22.36 -11.26 -10.89
N PRO A 174 22.31 -11.45 -9.56
CA PRO A 174 21.09 -11.83 -8.87
C PRO A 174 20.11 -10.66 -8.69
N SER A 175 18.85 -10.91 -9.07
CA SER A 175 17.63 -10.34 -8.47
C SER A 175 17.37 -8.82 -8.62
N GLN A 176 16.97 -8.39 -9.83
CA GLN A 176 16.29 -7.10 -10.06
C GLN A 176 14.78 -7.10 -9.73
N PHE A 177 14.27 -8.08 -8.97
CA PHE A 177 12.84 -8.28 -8.76
C PHE A 177 12.24 -7.54 -7.53
N ALA A 178 12.75 -6.35 -7.21
CA ALA A 178 12.20 -5.51 -6.13
C ALA A 178 11.92 -4.04 -6.53
N GLN A 179 12.09 -3.66 -7.80
CA GLN A 179 11.92 -2.26 -8.26
C GLN A 179 10.58 -1.93 -8.92
N GLN A 180 9.66 -2.89 -9.03
CA GLN A 180 8.39 -2.68 -9.74
C GLN A 180 7.21 -2.44 -8.80
N VAL A 181 7.31 -1.39 -7.96
CA VAL A 181 6.14 -0.85 -7.24
C VAL A 181 5.97 0.66 -7.39
N ASN A 182 6.80 1.32 -8.22
CA ASN A 182 6.63 2.74 -8.54
C ASN A 182 6.59 3.06 -10.05
N ALA A 183 6.60 2.05 -10.92
CA ALA A 183 6.61 2.21 -12.37
C ALA A 183 5.18 2.35 -12.96
N GLY A 184 4.47 3.42 -12.59
CA GLY A 184 3.15 3.76 -13.16
C GLY A 184 2.98 5.22 -13.58
N ALA A 185 4.01 6.05 -13.37
CA ALA A 185 4.13 7.41 -13.83
C ALA A 185 5.65 7.68 -13.86
N GLY A 186 6.19 8.30 -14.91
CA GLY A 186 7.63 8.54 -15.12
C GLY A 186 8.29 9.42 -14.05
N TYR A 187 8.34 8.94 -12.81
CA TYR A 187 8.96 9.53 -11.64
C TYR A 187 10.23 8.76 -11.35
N GLU A 188 11.35 9.27 -11.85
CA GLU A 188 12.66 8.85 -11.37
C GLU A 188 13.02 9.73 -10.17
N ILE A 189 12.99 9.15 -8.97
CA ILE A 189 13.45 9.83 -7.76
C ILE A 189 14.97 9.68 -7.69
N PRO A 190 15.74 10.78 -7.66
CA PRO A 190 17.19 10.71 -7.60
C PRO A 190 17.69 9.86 -6.44
N ALA A 191 18.77 9.10 -6.66
CA ALA A 191 19.28 8.14 -5.67
C ALA A 191 19.56 8.78 -4.30
N ARG A 192 20.04 10.03 -4.29
CA ARG A 192 20.29 10.83 -3.08
C ARG A 192 19.03 11.15 -2.28
N LEU A 193 17.89 11.32 -2.94
CA LEU A 193 16.61 11.63 -2.30
C LEU A 193 15.79 10.39 -1.93
N ARG A 194 16.18 9.21 -2.42
CA ARG A 194 15.39 7.98 -2.27
C ARG A 194 15.25 7.54 -0.81
N THR A 195 16.32 7.62 -0.02
CA THR A 195 16.30 7.26 1.41
C THR A 195 15.40 8.21 2.21
N LEU A 196 15.56 9.51 1.98
CA LEU A 196 14.73 10.55 2.57
C LEU A 196 13.26 10.39 2.17
N HIS A 197 12.98 10.17 0.88
CA HIS A 197 11.65 9.94 0.35
C HIS A 197 10.96 8.75 1.03
N ASN A 198 11.67 7.62 1.16
CA ASN A 198 11.14 6.43 1.83
C ASN A 198 10.84 6.71 3.31
N LEU A 199 11.71 7.44 4.00
CA LEU A 199 11.52 7.80 5.41
C LEU A 199 10.32 8.74 5.60
N VAL A 200 10.15 9.72 4.71
CA VAL A 200 8.99 10.62 4.70
C VAL A 200 7.69 9.84 4.47
N ILE A 201 7.66 8.93 3.49
CA ILE A 201 6.48 8.07 3.24
C ILE A 201 6.19 7.20 4.47
N GLN A 202 7.22 6.63 5.09
CA GLN A 202 7.06 5.80 6.28
C GLN A 202 6.42 6.60 7.42
N TYR A 203 6.92 7.80 7.72
CA TYR A 203 6.34 8.66 8.76
C TYR A 203 4.93 9.14 8.39
N ALA A 204 4.68 9.52 7.14
CA ALA A 204 3.35 9.91 6.67
C ALA A 204 2.34 8.75 6.80
N SER A 205 2.74 7.52 6.44
CA SER A 205 1.89 6.33 6.56
C SER A 205 1.53 5.98 8.01
N GLN A 206 2.41 6.32 8.95
CA GLN A 206 2.18 6.17 10.40
C GLN A 206 1.34 7.32 10.98
N GLY A 207 0.97 8.32 10.17
CA GLY A 207 0.29 9.53 10.62
C GLY A 207 1.20 10.51 11.39
N ARG A 208 2.51 10.27 11.39
CA ARG A 208 3.52 11.09 12.09
C ARG A 208 3.95 12.31 11.27
N TYR A 209 2.96 13.16 10.99
CA TYR A 209 3.16 14.37 10.18
C TYR A 209 4.05 15.41 10.85
N GLU A 210 4.13 15.38 12.18
CA GLU A 210 4.99 16.23 13.00
C GLU A 210 6.48 16.00 12.74
N VAL A 211 6.86 14.82 12.25
CA VAL A 211 8.25 14.51 11.86
C VAL A 211 8.43 14.63 10.35
N ALA A 212 7.47 14.15 9.57
CA ALA A 212 7.58 14.14 8.11
C ALA A 212 7.68 15.56 7.52
N VAL A 213 6.86 16.51 8.01
CA VAL A 213 6.83 17.88 7.46
C VAL A 213 8.14 18.65 7.74
N PRO A 214 8.65 18.72 8.98
CA PRO A 214 9.92 19.39 9.24
C PRO A 214 11.08 18.75 8.49
N LEU A 215 11.11 17.42 8.39
CA LEU A 215 12.14 16.70 7.64
C LEU A 215 12.14 17.08 6.15
N CYS A 216 10.97 17.17 5.52
CA CYS A 216 10.83 17.64 4.14
C CYS A 216 11.26 19.11 3.98
N LYS A 217 10.88 19.99 4.91
CA LYS A 217 11.25 21.41 4.85
C LYS A 217 12.76 21.61 4.98
N GLN A 218 13.39 20.93 5.95
CA GLN A 218 14.83 20.97 6.13
C GLN A 218 15.57 20.51 4.87
N ALA A 219 15.13 19.38 4.29
CA ALA A 219 15.73 18.88 3.06
C ALA A 219 15.52 19.80 1.86
N LEU A 220 14.38 20.50 1.78
CA LEU A 220 14.16 21.53 0.76
C LEU A 220 15.13 22.69 0.92
N GLU A 221 15.29 23.22 2.14
CA GLU A 221 16.24 24.30 2.41
C GLU A 221 17.70 23.91 2.08
N ASP A 222 18.09 22.67 2.40
CA ASP A 222 19.44 22.16 2.11
C ASP A 222 19.65 21.97 0.59
N LEU A 223 18.62 21.52 -0.14
CA LEU A 223 18.67 21.41 -1.60
C LEU A 223 18.70 22.78 -2.29
N GLU A 224 17.93 23.75 -1.80
CA GLU A 224 17.93 25.11 -2.32
C GLU A 224 19.29 25.80 -2.12
N LYS A 225 19.93 25.60 -0.96
CA LYS A 225 21.29 26.12 -0.68
C LYS A 225 22.36 25.49 -1.57
N THR A 226 22.25 24.20 -1.87
CA THR A 226 23.29 23.47 -2.62
C THR A 226 23.12 23.54 -4.12
N SER A 227 21.89 23.45 -4.62
CA SER A 227 21.58 23.26 -6.04
C SER A 227 20.77 24.41 -6.64
N GLY A 228 20.27 25.34 -5.82
CA GLY A 228 19.35 26.40 -6.23
C GLY A 228 17.89 25.95 -6.31
N HIS A 229 16.97 26.92 -6.27
CA HIS A 229 15.52 26.66 -6.26
C HIS A 229 15.01 26.03 -7.58
N ASP A 230 15.60 26.39 -8.71
CA ASP A 230 15.20 25.88 -10.03
C ASP A 230 15.71 24.45 -10.32
N HIS A 231 16.17 23.69 -9.33
CA HIS A 231 16.70 22.33 -9.57
C HIS A 231 15.58 21.26 -9.61
N PRO A 232 15.64 20.24 -10.49
CA PRO A 232 14.62 19.17 -10.55
C PRO A 232 14.45 18.38 -9.24
N ASP A 233 15.50 18.28 -8.41
CA ASP A 233 15.42 17.70 -7.05
C ASP A 233 14.52 18.52 -6.12
N VAL A 234 14.56 19.85 -6.20
CA VAL A 234 13.68 20.74 -5.41
C VAL A 234 12.23 20.48 -5.82
N ALA A 235 11.93 20.41 -7.12
CA ALA A 235 10.60 20.05 -7.61
C ALA A 235 10.14 18.65 -7.13
N THR A 236 11.07 17.70 -7.03
CA THR A 236 10.78 16.35 -6.51
C THR A 236 10.43 16.39 -5.02
N MET A 237 11.20 17.13 -4.22
CA MET A 237 10.91 17.31 -2.79
C MET A 237 9.64 18.11 -2.52
N LEU A 238 9.35 19.16 -3.31
CA LEU A 238 8.10 19.91 -3.24
C LEU A 238 6.90 19.00 -3.52
N ASN A 239 6.99 18.14 -4.54
CA ASN A 239 5.96 17.15 -4.82
C ASN A 239 5.77 16.14 -3.68
N ILE A 240 6.85 15.70 -3.02
CA ILE A 240 6.77 14.82 -1.85
C ILE A 240 6.05 15.51 -0.69
N LEU A 241 6.43 16.76 -0.38
CA LEU A 241 5.79 17.54 0.67
C LEU A 241 4.31 17.81 0.37
N ALA A 242 3.97 18.07 -0.90
CA ALA A 242 2.59 18.25 -1.32
C ALA A 242 1.73 17.00 -1.09
N LEU A 243 2.27 15.79 -1.30
CA LEU A 243 1.58 14.55 -0.97
C LEU A 243 1.33 14.42 0.55
N VAL A 244 2.32 14.78 1.36
CA VAL A 244 2.18 14.79 2.83
C VAL A 244 1.11 15.80 3.29
N TYR A 245 1.01 16.96 2.65
CA TYR A 245 -0.05 17.94 2.93
C TYR A 245 -1.42 17.52 2.40
N ARG A 246 -1.49 16.82 1.27
CA ARG A 246 -2.73 16.21 0.78
C ARG A 246 -3.28 15.23 1.80
N ASP A 247 -2.44 14.38 2.38
CA ASP A 247 -2.86 13.37 3.35
C ASP A 247 -3.30 14.01 4.69
N GLN A 248 -2.86 15.24 4.97
CA GLN A 248 -3.36 16.10 6.06
C GLN A 248 -4.62 16.91 5.70
N ASN A 249 -5.18 16.76 4.50
CA ASN A 249 -6.26 17.58 3.94
C ASN A 249 -5.92 19.08 3.79
N LYS A 250 -4.63 19.45 3.79
CA LYS A 250 -4.15 20.82 3.54
C LYS A 250 -4.02 21.07 2.04
N TYR A 251 -5.15 21.00 1.33
CA TYR A 251 -5.20 21.04 -0.14
C TYR A 251 -4.74 22.38 -0.75
N LYS A 252 -4.83 23.50 -0.02
CA LYS A 252 -4.35 24.81 -0.48
C LYS A 252 -2.82 24.83 -0.54
N ASP A 253 -2.18 24.45 0.57
CA ASP A 253 -0.72 24.42 0.68
C ASP A 253 -0.13 23.40 -0.30
N ALA A 254 -0.75 22.22 -0.43
CA ALA A 254 -0.35 21.22 -1.41
C ALA A 254 -0.44 21.72 -2.86
N ALA A 255 -1.47 22.49 -3.21
CA ALA A 255 -1.62 23.03 -4.55
C ALA A 255 -0.56 24.10 -4.86
N ASN A 256 -0.22 24.96 -3.89
CA ASN A 256 0.84 25.95 -4.05
C ASN A 256 2.19 25.26 -4.32
N LEU A 257 2.56 24.27 -3.49
CA LEU A 257 3.80 23.52 -3.67
C LEU A 257 3.88 22.79 -5.02
N LEU A 258 2.77 22.25 -5.51
CA LEU A 258 2.75 21.61 -6.83
C LEU A 258 2.78 22.61 -7.99
N ASN A 259 2.24 23.81 -7.83
CA ASN A 259 2.39 24.88 -8.83
C ASN A 259 3.86 25.33 -8.91
N ASP A 260 4.53 25.48 -7.78
CA ASP A 260 5.97 25.79 -7.73
C ASP A 260 6.79 24.66 -8.37
N ALA A 261 6.49 23.40 -8.03
CA ALA A 261 7.13 22.23 -8.64
C ALA A 261 6.86 22.11 -10.15
N LEU A 262 5.68 22.55 -10.62
CA LEU A 262 5.33 22.57 -12.04
C LEU A 262 6.18 23.60 -12.77
N ALA A 263 6.28 24.83 -12.26
CA ALA A 263 7.08 25.89 -12.85
C ALA A 263 8.56 25.50 -12.97
N ILE A 264 9.13 24.89 -11.92
CA ILE A 264 10.51 24.38 -11.96
C ILE A 264 10.66 23.29 -13.03
N ARG A 265 9.73 22.33 -13.11
CA ARG A 265 9.78 21.22 -14.08
C ARG A 265 9.62 21.70 -15.53
N GLU A 266 8.76 22.68 -15.78
CA GLU A 266 8.60 23.27 -17.12
C GLU A 266 9.87 23.99 -17.55
N LYS A 267 10.51 24.74 -16.64
CA LYS A 267 11.76 25.46 -16.93
C LYS A 267 12.96 24.52 -17.15
N THR A 268 13.04 23.44 -16.38
CA THR A 268 14.21 22.53 -16.39
C THR A 268 14.12 21.40 -17.41
N LEU A 269 12.94 20.81 -17.57
CA LEU A 269 12.72 19.60 -18.38
C LEU A 269 11.95 19.88 -19.67
N GLY A 270 11.37 21.08 -19.80
CA GLY A 270 10.50 21.47 -20.90
C GLY A 270 9.03 21.09 -20.69
N GLU A 271 8.13 21.80 -21.37
CA GLU A 271 6.68 21.69 -21.18
C GLU A 271 6.08 20.32 -21.54
N ASN A 272 6.73 19.58 -22.44
CA ASN A 272 6.26 18.28 -22.93
C ASN A 272 6.86 17.08 -22.18
N HIS A 273 7.54 17.32 -21.05
CA HIS A 273 8.19 16.23 -20.31
C HIS A 273 7.18 15.39 -19.51
N PRO A 274 7.33 14.05 -19.41
CA PRO A 274 6.46 13.20 -18.59
C PRO A 274 6.29 13.63 -17.13
N ALA A 275 7.34 14.19 -16.53
CA ALA A 275 7.29 14.73 -15.16
C ALA A 275 6.33 15.92 -15.04
N VAL A 276 6.20 16.76 -16.08
CA VAL A 276 5.22 17.87 -16.12
C VAL A 276 3.81 17.31 -16.16
N ALA A 277 3.54 16.32 -17.04
CA ALA A 277 2.25 15.64 -17.08
C ALA A 277 1.87 15.00 -15.74
N ALA A 278 2.85 14.47 -15.02
CA ALA A 278 2.62 13.87 -13.71
C ALA A 278 2.29 14.90 -12.63
N THR A 279 2.95 16.07 -12.61
CA THR A 279 2.60 17.20 -11.73
C THR A 279 1.21 17.73 -12.03
N LEU A 280 0.89 17.95 -13.31
CA LEU A 280 -0.41 18.43 -13.78
C LEU A 280 -1.55 17.50 -13.34
N ASN A 281 -1.34 16.17 -13.43
CA ASN A 281 -2.33 15.21 -12.95
C ASN A 281 -2.50 15.28 -11.42
N ASN A 282 -1.42 15.43 -10.65
CA ASN A 282 -1.52 15.59 -9.20
C ASN A 282 -2.27 16.88 -8.81
N LEU A 283 -2.00 17.99 -9.49
CA LEU A 283 -2.74 19.25 -9.33
C LEU A 283 -4.23 19.09 -9.65
N ALA A 284 -4.56 18.43 -10.77
CA ALA A 284 -5.95 18.17 -11.15
C ALA A 284 -6.70 17.36 -10.08
N VAL A 285 -6.05 16.35 -9.49
CA VAL A 285 -6.61 15.58 -8.37
C VAL A 285 -6.85 16.46 -7.14
N LEU A 286 -5.91 17.34 -6.77
CA LEU A 286 -6.09 18.26 -5.64
C LEU A 286 -7.25 19.23 -5.87
N TYR A 287 -7.37 19.80 -7.07
CA TYR A 287 -8.50 20.66 -7.42
C TYR A 287 -9.82 19.90 -7.44
N GLY A 288 -9.83 18.65 -7.95
CA GLY A 288 -10.99 17.77 -7.87
C GLY A 288 -11.46 17.51 -6.44
N LYS A 289 -10.55 17.20 -5.50
CA LYS A 289 -10.86 17.02 -4.08
C LYS A 289 -11.43 18.27 -3.41
N ARG A 290 -11.11 19.46 -3.93
CA ARG A 290 -11.67 20.74 -3.49
C ARG A 290 -13.00 21.11 -4.15
N GLY A 291 -13.52 20.27 -5.05
CA GLY A 291 -14.72 20.57 -5.86
C GLY A 291 -14.47 21.57 -6.99
N LYS A 292 -13.22 21.95 -7.26
CA LYS A 292 -12.83 22.88 -8.34
C LYS A 292 -12.66 22.15 -9.66
N TYR A 293 -13.71 21.49 -10.13
CA TYR A 293 -13.64 20.63 -11.32
C TYR A 293 -13.34 21.40 -12.62
N LYS A 294 -13.83 22.65 -12.73
CA LYS A 294 -13.56 23.53 -13.88
C LYS A 294 -12.07 23.90 -13.99
N ASP A 295 -11.40 24.12 -12.86
CA ASP A 295 -9.96 24.42 -12.80
C ASP A 295 -9.12 23.16 -13.06
N ALA A 296 -9.62 21.98 -12.68
CA ALA A 296 -8.93 20.70 -12.82
C ALA A 296 -8.93 20.14 -14.27
N GLU A 297 -10.02 20.33 -15.01
CA GLU A 297 -10.19 19.82 -16.38
C GLU A 297 -9.07 20.23 -17.35
N PRO A 298 -8.70 21.53 -17.50
CA PRO A 298 -7.65 21.93 -18.44
C PRO A 298 -6.28 21.33 -18.08
N LEU A 299 -5.96 21.21 -16.78
CA LEU A 299 -4.73 20.58 -16.32
C LEU A 299 -4.69 19.08 -16.70
N CYS A 300 -5.82 18.40 -16.55
CA CYS A 300 -5.94 16.98 -16.88
C CYS A 300 -5.89 16.72 -18.39
N LYS A 301 -6.46 17.63 -19.21
CA LYS A 301 -6.36 17.62 -20.68
C LYS A 301 -4.93 17.87 -21.17
N ARG A 302 -4.24 18.88 -20.63
CA ARG A 302 -2.84 19.14 -20.96
C ARG A 302 -1.94 17.94 -20.61
N ALA A 303 -2.15 17.33 -19.44
CA ALA A 303 -1.43 16.10 -19.07
C ALA A 303 -1.72 14.92 -20.01
N LEU A 304 -2.94 14.82 -20.55
CA LEU A 304 -3.30 13.81 -21.55
C LEU A 304 -2.56 14.04 -22.87
N GLU A 305 -2.55 15.28 -23.37
CA GLU A 305 -1.84 15.65 -24.61
C GLU A 305 -0.35 15.33 -24.53
N ILE A 306 0.29 15.68 -23.42
CA ILE A 306 1.71 15.35 -23.18
C ILE A 306 1.93 13.83 -23.16
N ARG A 307 1.08 13.07 -22.46
CA ARG A 307 1.20 11.59 -22.41
C ARG A 307 0.98 10.95 -23.77
N GLU A 308 0.04 11.45 -24.55
CA GLU A 308 -0.21 10.97 -25.92
C GLU A 308 0.96 11.27 -26.85
N ALA A 309 1.58 12.45 -26.73
CA ALA A 309 2.73 12.85 -27.53
C ALA A 309 3.97 12.01 -27.23
N VAL A 310 4.25 11.73 -25.94
CA VAL A 310 5.47 11.02 -25.53
C VAL A 310 5.33 9.50 -25.61
N LEU A 311 4.21 8.94 -25.16
CA LEU A 311 4.02 7.49 -25.02
C LEU A 311 3.19 6.88 -26.17
N GLY A 312 2.53 7.72 -26.96
CA GLY A 312 1.59 7.30 -28.00
C GLY A 312 0.17 7.06 -27.47
N LYS A 313 -0.82 7.24 -28.36
CA LYS A 313 -2.26 7.19 -28.04
C LYS A 313 -2.76 5.87 -27.44
N GLY A 314 -2.02 4.78 -27.65
CA GLY A 314 -2.39 3.43 -27.22
C GLY A 314 -1.67 2.96 -25.95
N HIS A 315 -1.02 3.84 -25.20
CA HIS A 315 -0.27 3.45 -23.99
C HIS A 315 -1.18 3.33 -22.75
N PRO A 316 -0.98 2.34 -21.84
CA PRO A 316 -1.79 2.19 -20.62
C PRO A 316 -1.85 3.44 -19.74
N ASP A 317 -0.79 4.25 -19.70
CA ASP A 317 -0.76 5.50 -18.93
C ASP A 317 -1.63 6.62 -19.54
N VAL A 318 -1.94 6.55 -20.84
CA VAL A 318 -2.96 7.41 -21.48
C VAL A 318 -4.35 6.96 -21.01
N ALA A 319 -4.62 5.66 -20.92
CA ALA A 319 -5.87 5.13 -20.39
C ALA A 319 -6.09 5.51 -18.91
N LYS A 320 -5.04 5.50 -18.09
CA LYS A 320 -5.10 6.02 -16.69
C LYS A 320 -5.50 7.49 -16.67
N GLN A 321 -4.91 8.29 -17.54
CA GLN A 321 -5.21 9.72 -17.62
C GLN A 321 -6.65 9.98 -18.11
N LEU A 322 -7.11 9.22 -19.10
CA LEU A 322 -8.50 9.25 -19.59
C LEU A 322 -9.51 8.92 -18.49
N ASN A 323 -9.22 7.92 -17.64
CA ASN A 323 -10.06 7.60 -16.49
C ASN A 323 -10.17 8.79 -15.51
N ASN A 324 -9.07 9.48 -15.22
CA ASN A 324 -9.09 10.65 -14.33
C ASN A 324 -9.89 11.81 -14.94
N LEU A 325 -9.72 12.06 -16.25
CA LEU A 325 -10.46 13.08 -16.97
C LEU A 325 -11.97 12.77 -17.00
N ALA A 326 -12.32 11.51 -17.24
CA ALA A 326 -13.70 11.03 -17.20
C ALA A 326 -14.33 11.26 -15.83
N LEU A 327 -13.62 10.97 -14.73
CA LEU A 327 -14.13 11.22 -13.38
C LEU A 327 -14.38 12.72 -13.13
N LEU A 328 -13.49 13.60 -13.60
CA LEU A 328 -13.67 15.05 -13.50
C LEU A 328 -14.88 15.54 -14.31
N CYS A 329 -15.05 15.07 -15.55
CA CYS A 329 -16.20 15.41 -16.39
C CYS A 329 -17.51 14.86 -15.81
N GLN A 330 -17.48 13.69 -15.16
CA GLN A 330 -18.66 13.09 -14.51
C GLN A 330 -19.16 13.95 -13.36
N ASN A 331 -18.27 14.54 -12.57
CA ASN A 331 -18.64 15.45 -11.48
C ASN A 331 -19.17 16.81 -11.99
N GLN A 332 -18.92 17.15 -13.26
CA GLN A 332 -19.50 18.30 -13.93
C GLN A 332 -20.81 17.99 -14.66
N GLY A 333 -21.26 16.73 -14.69
CA GLY A 333 -22.46 16.30 -15.41
C GLY A 333 -22.29 16.18 -16.93
N LYS A 334 -21.06 16.19 -17.45
CA LYS A 334 -20.76 16.07 -18.90
C LYS A 334 -20.75 14.61 -19.35
N TYR A 335 -21.88 13.92 -19.23
CA TYR A 335 -21.93 12.46 -19.34
C TYR A 335 -21.53 11.87 -20.71
N GLU A 336 -21.77 12.59 -21.81
CA GLU A 336 -21.36 12.15 -23.16
C GLU A 336 -19.84 12.07 -23.31
N GLU A 337 -19.12 13.08 -22.79
CA GLU A 337 -17.66 13.07 -22.80
C GLU A 337 -17.09 11.94 -21.93
N VAL A 338 -17.72 11.69 -20.78
CA VAL A 338 -17.32 10.63 -19.84
C VAL A 338 -17.39 9.26 -20.49
N GLU A 339 -18.48 8.98 -21.21
CA GLU A 339 -18.66 7.73 -21.93
C GLU A 339 -17.55 7.54 -22.98
N ARG A 340 -17.28 8.59 -23.78
CA ARG A 340 -16.19 8.56 -24.78
C ARG A 340 -14.83 8.30 -24.15
N TYR A 341 -14.50 8.96 -23.03
CA TYR A 341 -13.20 8.79 -22.37
C TYR A 341 -13.05 7.40 -21.74
N TYR A 342 -14.08 6.88 -21.07
CA TYR A 342 -14.02 5.53 -20.49
C TYR A 342 -14.00 4.43 -21.55
N GLN A 343 -14.75 4.56 -22.64
CA GLN A 343 -14.69 3.60 -23.76
C GLN A 343 -13.30 3.57 -24.39
N ARG A 344 -12.71 4.74 -24.62
CA ARG A 344 -11.33 4.83 -25.13
C ARG A 344 -10.31 4.24 -24.16
N ALA A 345 -10.48 4.46 -22.85
CA ALA A 345 -9.60 3.86 -21.84
C ALA A 345 -9.74 2.33 -21.79
N LEU A 346 -10.95 1.80 -21.92
CA LEU A 346 -11.22 0.36 -22.01
C LEU A 346 -10.54 -0.27 -23.21
N GLU A 347 -10.71 0.31 -24.39
CA GLU A 347 -10.10 -0.20 -25.63
C GLU A 347 -8.58 -0.31 -25.50
N ILE A 348 -7.93 0.70 -24.91
CA ILE A 348 -6.48 0.69 -24.68
C ILE A 348 -6.09 -0.42 -23.70
N TYR A 349 -6.77 -0.54 -22.55
CA TYR A 349 -6.45 -1.56 -21.56
C TYR A 349 -6.69 -2.97 -22.08
N GLU A 350 -7.83 -3.23 -22.73
CA GLU A 350 -8.15 -4.54 -23.29
C GLU A 350 -7.14 -4.96 -24.37
N LYS A 351 -6.72 -4.02 -25.24
CA LYS A 351 -5.73 -4.30 -26.30
C LYS A 351 -4.31 -4.49 -25.79
N LYS A 352 -3.90 -3.80 -24.72
CA LYS A 352 -2.50 -3.79 -24.24
C LYS A 352 -2.22 -4.71 -23.05
N LEU A 353 -3.14 -4.76 -22.09
CA LEU A 353 -2.97 -5.52 -20.85
C LEU A 353 -3.79 -6.83 -20.86
N GLY A 354 -4.76 -6.93 -21.77
CA GLY A 354 -5.67 -8.05 -21.86
C GLY A 354 -6.94 -7.88 -21.01
N PRO A 355 -7.97 -8.70 -21.25
CA PRO A 355 -9.27 -8.58 -20.60
C PRO A 355 -9.29 -8.95 -19.11
N ASP A 356 -8.25 -9.65 -18.62
CA ASP A 356 -8.09 -10.03 -17.20
C ASP A 356 -7.56 -8.91 -16.31
N ASP A 357 -7.05 -7.82 -16.89
CA ASP A 357 -6.35 -6.82 -16.13
C ASP A 357 -7.28 -6.09 -15.14
N PRO A 358 -6.84 -5.88 -13.88
CA PRO A 358 -7.66 -5.17 -12.88
C PRO A 358 -8.11 -3.77 -13.32
N ASN A 359 -7.38 -3.08 -14.21
CA ASN A 359 -7.77 -1.77 -14.71
C ASN A 359 -8.94 -1.85 -15.69
N VAL A 360 -9.09 -2.94 -16.46
CA VAL A 360 -10.28 -3.19 -17.29
C VAL A 360 -11.52 -3.28 -16.40
N ALA A 361 -11.47 -4.12 -15.36
CA ALA A 361 -12.58 -4.26 -14.41
C ALA A 361 -12.93 -2.94 -13.70
N LYS A 362 -11.91 -2.15 -13.30
CA LYS A 362 -12.10 -0.83 -12.69
C LYS A 362 -12.75 0.15 -13.65
N THR A 363 -12.29 0.23 -14.90
CA THR A 363 -12.89 1.13 -15.88
C THR A 363 -14.31 0.72 -16.25
N LYS A 364 -14.61 -0.59 -16.37
CA LYS A 364 -15.98 -1.08 -16.58
C LYS A 364 -16.90 -0.68 -15.43
N ASN A 365 -16.45 -0.81 -14.19
CA ASN A 365 -17.22 -0.34 -13.03
C ASN A 365 -17.45 1.18 -13.03
N ASN A 366 -16.44 1.97 -13.40
CA ASN A 366 -16.57 3.42 -13.47
C ASN A 366 -17.53 3.85 -14.60
N LEU A 367 -17.48 3.18 -15.75
CA LEU A 367 -18.43 3.39 -16.85
C LEU A 367 -19.85 2.97 -16.44
N ALA A 368 -20.02 1.83 -15.77
CA ALA A 368 -21.30 1.40 -15.24
C ALA A 368 -21.87 2.42 -14.24
N SER A 369 -21.04 2.99 -13.36
CA SER A 369 -21.43 4.08 -12.46
C SER A 369 -21.87 5.34 -13.23
N CYS A 370 -21.23 5.65 -14.35
CA CYS A 370 -21.69 6.73 -15.25
C CYS A 370 -23.09 6.44 -15.80
N TYR A 371 -23.33 5.23 -16.29
CA TYR A 371 -24.65 4.81 -16.78
C TYR A 371 -25.72 4.82 -15.69
N LEU A 372 -25.40 4.40 -14.46
CA LEU A 372 -26.31 4.51 -13.32
C LEU A 372 -26.77 5.96 -13.08
N LYS A 373 -25.85 6.93 -13.15
CA LYS A 373 -26.17 8.36 -12.98
C LYS A 373 -27.02 8.92 -14.14
N GLN A 374 -26.90 8.35 -15.33
CA GLN A 374 -27.71 8.71 -16.51
C GLN A 374 -29.09 8.02 -16.53
N GLY A 375 -29.36 7.07 -15.63
CA GLY A 375 -30.57 6.24 -15.68
C GLY A 375 -30.53 5.10 -16.72
N LYS A 376 -29.36 4.86 -17.32
CA LYS A 376 -29.06 3.77 -18.26
C LYS A 376 -28.80 2.45 -17.52
N TYR A 377 -29.82 1.95 -16.82
CA TYR A 377 -29.66 0.82 -15.89
C TYR A 377 -29.33 -0.51 -16.59
N LYS A 378 -29.85 -0.72 -17.81
CA LYS A 378 -29.60 -1.95 -18.58
C LYS A 378 -28.15 -2.03 -19.04
N GLU A 379 -27.59 -0.92 -19.52
CA GLU A 379 -26.18 -0.85 -19.93
C GLU A 379 -25.24 -1.05 -18.73
N ALA A 380 -25.58 -0.47 -17.56
CA ALA A 380 -24.82 -0.69 -16.33
C ALA A 380 -24.86 -2.17 -15.87
N GLU A 381 -26.02 -2.81 -15.95
CA GLU A 381 -26.19 -4.23 -15.61
C GLU A 381 -25.31 -5.13 -16.49
N ILE A 382 -25.31 -4.90 -17.81
CA ILE A 382 -24.47 -5.66 -18.75
C ILE A 382 -22.99 -5.55 -18.39
N LEU A 383 -22.50 -4.35 -18.08
CA LEU A 383 -21.09 -4.14 -17.70
C LEU A 383 -20.73 -4.85 -16.39
N TYR A 384 -21.61 -4.81 -15.39
CA TYR A 384 -21.37 -5.53 -14.14
C TYR A 384 -21.39 -7.04 -14.33
N LYS A 385 -22.31 -7.58 -15.15
CA LYS A 385 -22.34 -8.99 -15.53
C LYS A 385 -21.04 -9.39 -16.23
N GLN A 386 -20.54 -8.61 -17.19
CA GLN A 386 -19.26 -8.87 -17.86
C GLN A 386 -18.08 -8.94 -16.88
N VAL A 387 -18.00 -8.03 -15.91
CA VAL A 387 -16.92 -8.04 -14.89
C VAL A 387 -17.00 -9.30 -14.02
N LEU A 388 -18.20 -9.71 -13.59
CA LEU A 388 -18.39 -10.92 -12.79
C LEU A 388 -18.15 -12.20 -13.58
N THR A 389 -18.60 -12.27 -14.83
CA THR A 389 -18.35 -13.38 -15.73
C THR A 389 -16.85 -13.54 -15.96
N ARG A 390 -16.13 -12.46 -16.25
CA ARG A 390 -14.69 -12.54 -16.50
C ARG A 390 -13.90 -12.91 -15.25
N ALA A 391 -14.31 -12.39 -14.09
CA ALA A 391 -13.73 -12.79 -12.81
C ALA A 391 -14.00 -14.27 -12.50
N HIS A 392 -15.17 -14.79 -12.86
CA HIS A 392 -15.50 -16.21 -12.73
C HIS A 392 -14.65 -17.07 -13.65
N GLU A 393 -14.54 -16.73 -14.93
CA GLU A 393 -13.73 -17.47 -15.91
C GLU A 393 -12.25 -17.55 -15.52
N ARG A 394 -11.73 -16.47 -14.93
CA ARG A 394 -10.34 -16.43 -14.46
C ARG A 394 -10.07 -17.41 -13.32
N GLU A 395 -11.04 -17.59 -12.41
CA GLU A 395 -10.86 -18.42 -11.21
C GLU A 395 -11.32 -19.87 -11.42
N PHE A 396 -12.30 -20.12 -12.28
CA PHE A 396 -12.94 -21.43 -12.44
C PHE A 396 -12.92 -22.01 -13.85
N GLY A 397 -12.34 -21.31 -14.84
CA GLY A 397 -12.32 -21.79 -16.22
C GLY A 397 -13.63 -21.53 -16.97
N THR A 398 -13.85 -22.25 -18.07
CA THR A 398 -14.99 -22.01 -18.97
C THR A 398 -16.34 -22.25 -18.29
N ILE A 399 -17.34 -21.48 -18.72
CA ILE A 399 -18.72 -21.57 -18.22
C ILE A 399 -19.37 -22.82 -18.80
N ASP A 400 -19.56 -23.83 -17.96
CA ASP A 400 -20.25 -25.09 -18.29
C ASP A 400 -21.59 -25.17 -17.55
N GLY A 401 -22.41 -26.19 -17.84
CA GLY A 401 -23.73 -26.37 -17.22
C GLY A 401 -23.73 -26.37 -15.68
N ASP A 402 -22.62 -26.81 -15.06
CA ASP A 402 -22.40 -26.82 -13.61
C ASP A 402 -21.46 -25.68 -13.12
N ASN A 403 -20.86 -24.91 -14.03
CA ASN A 403 -19.92 -23.83 -13.68
C ASN A 403 -20.50 -22.48 -14.12
N LYS A 404 -21.50 -22.00 -13.38
CA LYS A 404 -22.21 -20.76 -13.69
C LYS A 404 -21.64 -19.56 -12.90
N PRO A 405 -21.53 -18.38 -13.53
CA PRO A 405 -21.19 -17.14 -12.83
C PRO A 405 -22.26 -16.77 -11.81
N ILE A 406 -21.86 -16.07 -10.73
CA ILE A 406 -22.77 -15.81 -9.59
C ILE A 406 -24.07 -15.12 -9.96
N TRP A 407 -24.04 -14.24 -10.95
CA TRP A 407 -25.23 -13.49 -11.34
C TRP A 407 -26.27 -14.38 -12.01
N GLN A 408 -25.85 -15.44 -12.74
CA GLN A 408 -26.77 -16.42 -13.31
C GLN A 408 -27.42 -17.27 -12.22
N VAL A 409 -26.62 -17.71 -11.23
CA VAL A 409 -27.13 -18.45 -10.07
C VAL A 409 -28.12 -17.61 -9.26
N ALA A 410 -27.86 -16.31 -9.13
CA ALA A 410 -28.75 -15.36 -8.48
C ALA A 410 -30.09 -15.20 -9.23
N GLU A 411 -30.04 -15.07 -10.56
CA GLU A 411 -31.24 -14.98 -11.40
C GLU A 411 -32.05 -16.28 -11.43
N GLU A 412 -31.40 -17.45 -11.49
CA GLU A 412 -32.07 -18.76 -11.42
C GLU A 412 -32.79 -18.97 -10.07
N ARG A 413 -32.26 -18.42 -8.97
CA ARG A 413 -32.94 -18.44 -7.66
C ARG A 413 -34.23 -17.64 -7.68
N GLU A 414 -34.20 -16.42 -8.23
CA GLU A 414 -35.39 -15.57 -8.35
C GLU A 414 -36.47 -16.23 -9.20
N GLU A 415 -36.10 -16.92 -10.28
CA GLU A 415 -37.03 -17.65 -11.15
C GLU A 415 -37.62 -18.90 -10.46
N ASN A 416 -36.85 -19.57 -9.60
CA ASN A 416 -37.25 -20.76 -8.87
C ASN A 416 -38.05 -20.48 -7.58
N LYS A 417 -38.05 -19.23 -7.09
CA LYS A 417 -38.87 -18.75 -5.96
C LYS A 417 -40.34 -19.18 -6.04
N ASN A 418 -40.89 -19.22 -7.25
CA ASN A 418 -42.30 -19.52 -7.50
C ASN A 418 -42.58 -21.01 -7.70
N LYS A 419 -41.58 -21.90 -7.70
CA LYS A 419 -41.76 -23.29 -8.15
C LYS A 419 -41.89 -24.38 -7.08
N ILE A 420 -41.41 -24.26 -5.83
CA ILE A 420 -41.84 -25.12 -4.69
C ILE A 420 -41.42 -24.44 -3.36
N PRO A 421 -42.34 -24.23 -2.38
CA PRO A 421 -41.97 -23.93 -1.00
C PRO A 421 -41.61 -25.24 -0.27
N GLY A 422 -40.33 -25.58 -0.27
CA GLY A 422 -39.82 -26.75 0.45
C GLY A 422 -38.88 -27.58 -0.40
N THR A 423 -37.62 -27.68 0.04
CA THR A 423 -36.62 -28.61 -0.50
C THR A 423 -35.87 -28.15 -1.76
N ALA A 424 -35.22 -26.98 -1.69
CA ALA A 424 -33.87 -26.90 -2.24
C ALA A 424 -32.93 -26.80 -1.03
N PRO A 425 -32.22 -27.88 -0.65
CA PRO A 425 -31.22 -27.79 0.39
C PRO A 425 -30.23 -26.70 -0.02
N TYR A 426 -29.67 -26.02 0.97
CA TYR A 426 -28.45 -25.24 0.88
C TYR A 426 -27.31 -26.17 0.44
N THR A 427 -27.39 -26.68 -0.79
CA THR A 427 -26.34 -27.48 -1.40
C THR A 427 -25.23 -26.49 -1.64
N GLU A 428 -24.15 -26.71 -0.91
CA GLU A 428 -22.88 -26.05 -1.06
C GLU A 428 -22.51 -26.04 -2.55
N TYR A 429 -22.84 -24.95 -3.25
CA TYR A 429 -22.20 -24.66 -4.53
C TYR A 429 -20.81 -24.11 -4.20
N GLY A 430 -19.98 -25.05 -3.75
CA GLY A 430 -18.70 -24.93 -3.07
C GLY A 430 -17.55 -24.43 -3.93
N GLY A 431 -17.81 -23.37 -4.71
CA GLY A 431 -16.84 -22.73 -5.58
C GLY A 431 -16.80 -21.23 -5.35
N TRP A 432 -17.94 -20.52 -5.38
CA TRP A 432 -17.93 -19.05 -5.43
C TRP A 432 -17.40 -18.36 -4.17
N HIS A 433 -17.54 -18.99 -3.00
CA HIS A 433 -16.86 -18.51 -1.79
C HIS A 433 -15.32 -18.62 -1.90
N LYS A 434 -14.79 -19.51 -2.75
CA LYS A 434 -13.36 -19.59 -3.12
C LYS A 434 -12.93 -18.57 -4.17
N ALA A 435 -13.82 -18.07 -5.05
CA ALA A 435 -13.51 -16.93 -5.94
C ALA A 435 -13.69 -15.57 -5.28
N ALA A 436 -14.71 -15.43 -4.42
CA ALA A 436 -14.87 -14.24 -3.60
C ALA A 436 -13.74 -14.10 -2.56
N LYS A 437 -13.01 -15.20 -2.30
CA LYS A 437 -11.73 -15.27 -1.57
C LYS A 437 -10.55 -14.64 -2.32
N VAL A 438 -10.65 -14.41 -3.63
CA VAL A 438 -9.54 -13.85 -4.43
C VAL A 438 -9.74 -12.34 -4.55
N ASP A 439 -9.36 -11.69 -3.45
CA ASP A 439 -9.40 -10.27 -3.09
C ASP A 439 -9.24 -9.26 -4.25
N SER A 440 -10.32 -8.97 -4.97
CA SER A 440 -10.40 -7.74 -5.77
C SER A 440 -11.50 -6.85 -5.21
N PRO A 441 -11.17 -5.74 -4.52
CA PRO A 441 -12.15 -4.75 -4.05
C PRO A 441 -13.11 -4.30 -5.14
N THR A 442 -12.64 -4.32 -6.40
CA THR A 442 -13.44 -4.01 -7.59
C THR A 442 -14.57 -5.01 -7.80
N VAL A 443 -14.34 -6.32 -7.64
CA VAL A 443 -15.38 -7.36 -7.79
C VAL A 443 -16.41 -7.24 -6.67
N THR A 444 -15.98 -6.98 -5.44
CA THR A 444 -16.90 -6.74 -4.31
C THR A 444 -17.80 -5.52 -4.56
N THR A 445 -17.26 -4.44 -5.12
CA THR A 445 -18.05 -3.27 -5.52
C THR A 445 -19.02 -3.61 -6.66
N THR A 446 -18.61 -4.42 -7.64
CA THR A 446 -19.49 -4.92 -8.70
C THR A 446 -20.67 -5.72 -8.14
N LEU A 447 -20.41 -6.65 -7.21
CA LEU A 447 -21.46 -7.45 -6.56
C LEU A 447 -22.48 -6.58 -5.85
N LYS A 448 -22.02 -5.60 -5.07
CA LYS A 448 -22.91 -4.66 -4.36
C LYS A 448 -23.72 -3.80 -5.32
N ASN A 449 -23.10 -3.25 -6.35
CA ASN A 449 -23.79 -2.38 -7.30
C ASN A 449 -24.80 -3.16 -8.15
N LEU A 450 -24.51 -4.41 -8.52
CA LEU A 450 -25.44 -5.28 -9.21
C LEU A 450 -26.59 -5.72 -8.29
N GLY A 451 -26.31 -6.07 -7.03
CA GLY A 451 -27.35 -6.35 -6.04
C GLY A 451 -28.30 -5.15 -5.83
N ALA A 452 -27.75 -3.94 -5.75
CA ALA A 452 -28.54 -2.71 -5.69
C ALA A 452 -29.40 -2.50 -6.95
N LEU A 453 -28.89 -2.83 -8.15
CA LEU A 453 -29.66 -2.81 -9.39
C LEU A 453 -30.82 -3.82 -9.36
N TYR A 454 -30.58 -5.05 -8.92
CA TYR A 454 -31.62 -6.07 -8.81
C TYR A 454 -32.70 -5.73 -7.80
N ARG A 455 -32.34 -5.11 -6.67
CA ARG A 455 -33.32 -4.56 -5.71
C ARG A 455 -34.23 -3.52 -6.38
N ARG A 456 -33.68 -2.65 -7.24
CA ARG A 456 -34.45 -1.65 -7.98
C ARG A 456 -35.36 -2.27 -9.06
N GLN A 457 -35.01 -3.44 -9.59
CA GLN A 457 -35.82 -4.20 -10.52
C GLN A 457 -36.89 -5.08 -9.84
N GLY A 458 -36.89 -5.17 -8.51
CA GLY A 458 -37.79 -6.03 -7.74
C GLY A 458 -37.33 -7.49 -7.61
N LYS A 459 -36.11 -7.82 -8.02
CA LYS A 459 -35.49 -9.15 -7.89
C LYS A 459 -34.76 -9.26 -6.55
N TYR A 460 -35.51 -9.45 -5.46
CA TYR A 460 -34.98 -9.35 -4.10
C TYR A 460 -34.09 -10.54 -3.69
N GLU A 461 -34.38 -11.75 -4.16
CA GLU A 461 -33.56 -12.94 -3.86
C GLU A 461 -32.26 -12.93 -4.65
N ALA A 462 -32.31 -12.48 -5.90
CA ALA A 462 -31.11 -12.24 -6.68
C ALA A 462 -30.22 -11.15 -6.03
N ALA A 463 -30.82 -10.13 -5.43
CA ALA A 463 -30.08 -9.09 -4.72
C ALA A 463 -29.45 -9.62 -3.41
N GLU A 464 -30.20 -10.38 -2.61
CA GLU A 464 -29.73 -10.94 -1.33
C GLU A 464 -28.58 -11.92 -1.55
N THR A 465 -28.67 -12.79 -2.56
CA THR A 465 -27.58 -13.72 -2.88
C THR A 465 -26.27 -13.04 -3.25
N LEU A 466 -26.32 -11.95 -4.03
CA LEU A 466 -25.14 -11.17 -4.38
C LEU A 466 -24.56 -10.40 -3.19
N GLU A 467 -25.42 -9.84 -2.33
CA GLU A 467 -25.01 -9.13 -1.13
C GLU A 467 -24.38 -10.07 -0.08
N ASP A 468 -24.96 -11.25 0.12
CA ASP A 468 -24.41 -12.30 0.99
C ASP A 468 -23.02 -12.75 0.52
N CYS A 469 -22.82 -12.92 -0.79
CA CYS A 469 -21.51 -13.21 -1.35
C CYS A 469 -20.50 -12.08 -1.08
N ALA A 470 -20.94 -10.82 -1.18
CA ALA A 470 -20.12 -9.64 -0.90
C ALA A 470 -19.86 -9.39 0.60
N LEU A 471 -20.68 -9.96 1.49
CA LEU A 471 -20.50 -9.90 2.95
C LEU A 471 -19.60 -11.03 3.46
N ARG A 472 -19.78 -12.26 2.95
CA ARG A 472 -18.96 -13.42 3.31
C ARG A 472 -17.49 -13.22 2.91
N SER A 473 -17.22 -12.65 1.73
CA SER A 473 -15.86 -12.27 1.32
C SER A 473 -15.17 -11.34 2.33
N ARG A 474 -15.91 -10.39 2.90
CA ARG A 474 -15.39 -9.46 3.92
C ARG A 474 -15.10 -10.17 5.24
N LYS A 475 -16.04 -11.00 5.72
CA LYS A 475 -15.94 -11.69 7.01
C LYS A 475 -14.79 -12.72 7.02
N GLU A 476 -14.67 -13.51 5.96
CA GLU A 476 -13.59 -14.49 5.81
C GLU A 476 -12.22 -13.84 5.60
N ALA A 477 -12.13 -12.69 4.91
CA ALA A 477 -10.89 -11.92 4.80
C ALA A 477 -10.41 -11.41 6.17
N PHE A 478 -11.33 -10.95 7.03
CA PHE A 478 -10.99 -10.58 8.41
C PHE A 478 -10.54 -11.79 9.24
N ASP A 479 -11.17 -12.95 9.05
CA ASP A 479 -10.80 -14.19 9.74
C ASP A 479 -9.44 -14.72 9.28
N ILE A 480 -9.07 -14.58 8.00
CA ILE A 480 -7.73 -14.91 7.47
C ILE A 480 -6.67 -13.95 8.02
N VAL A 481 -6.95 -12.65 8.12
CA VAL A 481 -6.01 -11.68 8.75
C VAL A 481 -5.82 -12.02 10.23
N LYS A 482 -6.90 -12.40 10.93
CA LYS A 482 -6.86 -12.84 12.32
C LYS A 482 -6.11 -14.16 12.48
N GLN A 483 -6.34 -15.14 11.60
CA GLN A 483 -5.62 -16.42 11.59
C GLN A 483 -4.15 -16.26 11.19
N ALA A 484 -3.80 -15.36 10.28
CA ALA A 484 -2.42 -15.04 9.93
C ALA A 484 -1.70 -14.36 11.09
N LYS A 485 -2.39 -13.47 11.83
CA LYS A 485 -1.89 -12.88 13.07
C LYS A 485 -1.68 -13.94 14.15
N VAL A 486 -2.62 -14.89 14.28
CA VAL A 486 -2.56 -16.01 15.24
C VAL A 486 -1.48 -17.02 14.86
N ALA A 487 -1.31 -17.35 13.57
CA ALA A 487 -0.26 -18.24 13.07
C ALA A 487 1.14 -17.62 13.21
N GLN A 488 1.28 -16.30 13.05
CA GLN A 488 2.53 -15.59 13.39
C GLN A 488 2.85 -15.62 14.89
N ILE A 489 1.84 -15.71 15.75
CA ILE A 489 2.02 -15.83 17.20
C ILE A 489 2.37 -17.28 17.58
N LEU A 490 1.71 -18.27 16.95
CA LEU A 490 1.92 -19.70 17.25
C LEU A 490 3.21 -20.27 16.64
N SER A 491 3.67 -19.75 15.49
CA SER A 491 4.96 -20.13 14.87
C SER A 491 6.20 -19.57 15.58
N GLY A 492 6.02 -18.74 16.62
CA GLY A 492 7.10 -18.27 17.49
C GLY A 492 7.63 -19.31 18.48
N SER A 493 7.05 -20.52 18.50
CA SER A 493 7.33 -21.54 19.50
C SER A 493 7.29 -22.94 18.86
N THR A 494 8.31 -23.29 18.07
CA THR A 494 8.99 -24.62 18.01
C THR A 494 9.94 -24.71 16.81
N SER A 495 11.21 -25.05 17.12
CA SER A 495 12.27 -25.64 16.28
C SER A 495 12.79 -24.91 15.01
N SER A 496 14.01 -24.41 15.19
CA SER A 496 15.15 -24.39 14.25
C SER A 496 15.23 -25.60 13.30
N VAL A 497 15.36 -25.36 11.98
CA VAL A 497 16.37 -25.92 11.03
C VAL A 497 16.10 -25.39 9.60
N ASN A 498 17.18 -24.95 8.93
CA ASN A 498 17.37 -24.64 7.51
C ASN A 498 16.56 -23.51 6.85
N SER A 499 17.21 -22.35 6.88
CA SER A 499 17.00 -21.17 6.06
C SER A 499 17.53 -21.39 4.63
N ASN A 500 16.64 -21.39 3.64
CA ASN A 500 16.77 -20.64 2.39
C ASN A 500 15.43 -20.73 1.64
N ASP A 501 15.02 -19.62 1.02
CA ASP A 501 13.73 -19.36 0.38
C ASP A 501 12.51 -19.22 1.30
N ARG A 502 12.24 -17.97 1.71
CA ARG A 502 10.89 -17.35 1.80
C ARG A 502 10.96 -15.98 2.50
N ARG A 503 11.48 -14.97 1.80
CA ARG A 503 11.26 -13.55 2.17
C ARG A 503 10.93 -12.74 0.93
N ASN A 504 9.73 -12.95 0.37
CA ASN A 504 9.13 -11.98 -0.53
C ASN A 504 7.61 -12.13 -0.60
N ARG A 505 6.91 -11.82 0.51
CA ARG A 505 5.43 -11.72 0.52
C ARG A 505 4.91 -11.02 1.79
N SER A 506 5.30 -9.77 2.01
CA SER A 506 4.65 -8.91 3.01
C SER A 506 4.86 -7.43 2.67
N SER A 507 4.39 -7.00 1.50
CA SER A 507 4.28 -5.59 1.15
C SER A 507 3.22 -5.38 0.07
N ARG A 508 1.96 -5.70 0.39
CA ARG A 508 0.80 -5.30 -0.42
C ARG A 508 -0.45 -5.58 0.39
N LEU A 509 -0.81 -4.63 1.25
CA LEU A 509 -2.15 -4.41 1.82
C LEU A 509 -1.97 -3.26 2.82
N ILE A 510 -2.21 -2.04 2.35
CA ILE A 510 -2.71 -0.85 3.07
C ILE A 510 -2.49 0.32 2.10
N GLY A 511 -3.58 0.77 1.51
CA GLY A 511 -3.58 1.82 0.49
C GLY A 511 -4.93 1.92 -0.20
N SER A 512 -6.02 1.93 0.57
CA SER A 512 -7.36 2.27 0.09
C SER A 512 -8.19 2.73 1.29
N ARG A 513 -7.84 3.91 1.81
CA ARG A 513 -8.71 4.70 2.68
C ARG A 513 -9.22 5.89 1.86
N GLU A 514 -10.15 5.61 0.96
CA GLU A 514 -11.08 6.60 0.43
C GLU A 514 -12.48 6.01 0.52
N SER A 515 -13.00 6.00 1.74
CA SER A 515 -14.43 5.93 2.00
C SER A 515 -14.85 7.33 2.41
N LEU A 516 -15.61 8.01 1.54
CA LEU A 516 -16.48 9.10 1.97
C LEU A 516 -17.89 8.69 1.60
N GLU A 517 -18.63 8.42 2.66
CA GLU A 517 -20.08 8.37 2.75
C GLU A 517 -20.68 9.63 2.13
N TYR A 518 -21.78 9.47 1.39
CA TYR A 518 -22.80 10.50 1.26
C TYR A 518 -24.15 9.80 1.15
N ASP A 519 -24.83 9.73 2.29
CA ASP A 519 -26.24 9.40 2.36
C ASP A 519 -27.08 10.68 2.36
N THR A 520 -28.17 10.59 1.61
CA THR A 520 -29.49 11.21 1.81
C THR A 520 -29.62 12.73 1.98
N ILE A 521 -30.25 13.30 0.95
CA ILE A 521 -30.96 14.58 0.90
C ILE A 521 -31.93 14.69 2.09
N SER A 522 -31.75 15.71 2.93
CA SER A 522 -32.77 16.19 3.87
C SER A 522 -33.52 17.36 3.25
N THR A 523 -34.84 17.20 3.14
CA THR A 523 -35.82 18.21 2.77
C THR A 523 -35.85 19.34 3.80
N GLY A 524 -35.75 20.57 3.33
CA GLY A 524 -35.80 21.76 4.17
C GLY A 524 -37.19 22.06 4.71
N THR A 525 -37.26 22.40 5.98
CA THR A 525 -38.28 23.28 6.58
C THR A 525 -37.58 24.19 7.58
N LYS A 526 -37.69 25.50 7.32
CA LYS A 526 -37.34 26.60 8.23
C LYS A 526 -38.11 26.45 9.56
N LEU A 527 -37.53 26.93 10.66
CA LEU A 527 -38.17 27.75 11.70
C LEU A 527 -37.14 28.19 12.77
N ASP A 528 -36.94 29.50 12.82
CA ASP A 528 -36.69 30.45 13.92
C ASP A 528 -35.67 30.24 15.06
N GLU A 529 -35.00 31.37 15.32
CA GLU A 529 -34.10 31.74 16.40
C GLU A 529 -34.79 31.79 17.78
N SER A 530 -34.09 31.33 18.82
CA SER A 530 -34.01 32.02 20.13
C SER A 530 -33.01 31.30 21.03
N GLY A 531 -32.22 32.09 21.76
CA GLY A 531 -31.04 31.63 22.50
C GLY A 531 -31.33 30.93 23.83
N ALA A 532 -30.32 30.20 24.30
CA ALA A 532 -30.11 29.94 25.72
C ALA A 532 -28.64 29.54 25.94
N GLU A 533 -27.95 30.34 26.77
CA GLU A 533 -26.69 30.00 27.41
C GLU A 533 -26.84 28.73 28.26
N LEU A 534 -25.85 27.82 28.29
CA LEU A 534 -25.53 27.02 29.48
C LEU A 534 -24.27 26.15 29.35
N SER A 535 -23.34 26.42 30.27
CA SER A 535 -22.38 25.51 30.91
C SER A 535 -21.31 24.80 30.07
N LYS A 536 -20.07 25.29 30.23
CA LYS A 536 -18.83 24.57 29.91
C LYS A 536 -18.69 23.36 30.86
N GLN A 537 -18.95 22.15 30.36
CA GLN A 537 -18.50 20.91 31.00
C GLN A 537 -16.99 20.71 30.75
N GLY A 538 -16.18 21.03 31.76
CA GLY A 538 -14.78 20.65 31.82
C GLY A 538 -14.65 19.14 32.02
N GLY A 539 -14.02 18.48 31.05
CA GLY A 539 -13.89 17.02 30.97
C GLY A 539 -13.02 16.38 32.06
N LEU A 540 -13.12 15.05 32.12
CA LEU A 540 -12.51 14.13 33.09
C LEU A 540 -11.02 14.32 33.40
N LYS A 541 -10.27 15.07 32.59
CA LYS A 541 -8.86 15.38 32.86
C LYS A 541 -8.68 16.21 34.14
N THR A 542 -9.55 17.16 34.42
CA THR A 542 -9.40 18.04 35.60
C THR A 542 -9.68 17.31 36.92
N LYS A 543 -10.54 16.29 36.89
CA LYS A 543 -10.85 15.44 38.05
C LYS A 543 -9.74 14.42 38.34
N LEU A 544 -8.99 13.97 37.32
CA LEU A 544 -7.87 13.05 37.47
C LEU A 544 -6.62 13.71 38.10
N PHE A 545 -6.35 14.98 37.77
CA PHE A 545 -5.23 15.71 38.35
C PHE A 545 -5.46 16.10 39.82
N SER A 546 -6.71 16.30 40.24
CA SER A 546 -7.07 16.55 41.64
C SER A 546 -6.99 15.31 42.53
N ALA A 547 -7.17 14.11 41.97
CA ALA A 547 -7.17 12.86 42.73
C ALA A 547 -5.76 12.31 43.03
N LEU A 548 -4.73 12.82 42.34
CA LEU A 548 -3.34 12.34 42.47
C LEU A 548 -2.44 13.25 43.32
N GLY A 549 -2.98 14.32 43.93
CA GLY A 549 -2.26 15.12 44.93
C GLY A 549 -1.00 15.85 44.43
N LEU A 550 -0.77 15.96 43.13
CA LEU A 550 0.39 16.64 42.55
C LEU A 550 0.06 18.12 42.26
N ASN A 551 -0.23 18.88 43.31
CA ASN A 551 -0.13 20.34 43.27
C ASN A 551 1.27 20.71 43.75
N ASN A 552 2.24 20.83 42.85
CA ASN A 552 3.46 21.56 43.15
C ASN A 552 3.38 22.96 42.53
N SER A 553 3.05 23.89 43.42
CA SER A 553 3.52 25.27 43.41
C SER A 553 5.04 25.34 43.21
N SER A 554 5.49 26.05 42.18
CA SER A 554 6.57 27.02 42.34
C SER A 554 6.59 27.94 41.12
N SER A 555 6.17 29.17 41.36
CA SER A 555 6.63 30.38 40.70
C SER A 555 8.15 30.42 40.51
N ALA A 556 8.58 30.65 39.27
CA ALA A 556 9.66 31.55 38.83
C ALA A 556 9.65 31.60 37.29
#